data_AF-A0A956MLP3-F1
#
_entry.id   AF-A0A956MLP3-F1
#
_cell.length_a   1.000
_cell.length_b   1.000
_cell.length_c   1.000
_cell.angle_alpha   90.00
_cell.angle_beta   90.00
_cell.angle_gamma   90.00
#
_symmetry.space_group_name_H-M   'P 1'
#
loop_
_entity.id
_entity.type
_entity.pdbx_description
1 polymer ?
#
loop_
_entity_poly.entity_id
_entity_poly.type
_entity_poly.pdbx_seq_one_letter_code
_entity_poly.pdbx_strand_id
1 'polypeptide(L)'
;MSSDPTLPDDAQVVRAVLHGRSEAYRLLVRRHQDALFRHADRMLGSADEAADVVQRAFVTGYRKLSACAEPAKVGGWLFRICANLCKDEL
;
A
#
# COMPACT_ATOMS: atom_id res chain seq x y z
N MET A 1 23.89 25.32 -0.79
CA MET A 1 23.28 24.30 -1.68
C MET A 1 22.75 23.17 -0.79
N SER A 2 21.59 23.39 -0.16
CA SER A 2 20.95 22.39 0.70
C SER A 2 19.98 21.58 -0.16
N SER A 3 20.46 20.51 -0.78
CA SER A 3 19.58 19.48 -1.29
C SER A 3 19.34 18.51 -0.14
N ASP A 4 18.43 18.87 0.76
CA ASP A 4 17.87 17.92 1.69
C ASP A 4 16.96 17.00 0.84
N PRO A 5 17.25 15.69 0.70
CA PRO A 5 16.40 14.82 -0.09
C PRO A 5 15.14 14.53 0.73
N THR A 6 14.17 15.43 0.69
CA THR A 6 12.84 15.19 1.23
C THR A 6 12.33 13.88 0.63
N LEU A 7 12.09 12.89 1.48
CA LEU A 7 11.55 11.59 1.07
C LEU A 7 10.32 11.83 0.19
N PRO A 8 10.25 11.23 -1.01
CA PRO A 8 9.19 11.55 -1.97
C PRO A 8 7.83 11.22 -1.37
N ASP A 9 6.85 12.10 -1.49
CA ASP A 9 5.50 11.85 -1.03
C ASP A 9 4.85 10.67 -1.79
N ASP A 10 3.71 10.19 -1.31
CA ASP A 10 3.03 9.06 -1.92
C ASP A 10 2.66 9.28 -3.39
N ALA A 11 2.26 10.49 -3.76
CA ALA A 11 1.91 10.81 -5.14
C ALA A 11 3.14 10.76 -6.06
N GLN A 12 4.29 11.24 -5.59
CA GLN A 12 5.58 11.17 -6.27
C GLN A 12 6.02 9.72 -6.45
N VAL A 13 5.86 8.88 -5.42
CA VAL A 13 6.17 7.45 -5.51
C VAL A 13 5.26 6.75 -6.51
N VAL A 14 3.95 6.95 -6.45
CA VAL A 14 3.00 6.37 -7.42
C VAL A 14 3.35 6.76 -8.85
N ARG A 15 3.60 8.06 -9.10
CA ARG A 15 4.03 8.53 -10.42
C ARG A 15 5.31 7.83 -10.87
N ALA A 16 6.32 7.73 -10.00
CA ALA A 16 7.58 7.05 -10.33
C ALA A 16 7.35 5.60 -10.75
N VAL A 17 6.53 4.85 -10.00
CA VAL A 17 6.20 3.45 -10.31
C VAL A 17 5.49 3.33 -11.65
N LEU A 18 4.53 4.22 -11.93
CA LEU A 18 3.82 4.24 -13.22
C LEU A 18 4.72 4.58 -14.41
N HIS A 19 5.85 5.28 -14.17
CA HIS A 19 6.88 5.56 -15.18
C HIS A 19 7.99 4.48 -15.22
N GLY A 20 7.77 3.32 -14.61
CA GLY A 20 8.67 2.16 -14.69
C GLY A 20 9.66 2.01 -13.53
N ARG A 21 9.70 2.94 -12.57
CA ARG A 21 10.54 2.84 -11.35
C ARG A 21 9.87 1.95 -10.30
N SER A 22 9.74 0.66 -10.62
CA SER A 22 9.03 -0.33 -9.78
C SER A 22 9.60 -0.44 -8.36
N GLU A 23 10.90 -0.21 -8.18
CA GLU A 23 11.59 -0.21 -6.89
C GLU A 23 11.07 0.87 -5.93
N ALA A 24 10.52 1.97 -6.45
CA ALA A 24 9.94 3.04 -5.65
C ALA A 24 8.71 2.55 -4.87
N TYR A 25 8.02 1.52 -5.34
CA TYR A 25 6.84 0.95 -4.68
C TYR A 25 7.14 0.47 -3.25
N ARG A 26 8.39 0.05 -2.97
CA ARG A 26 8.80 -0.34 -1.61
C ARG A 26 8.62 0.77 -0.58
N LEU A 27 8.63 2.04 -0.99
CA LEU A 27 8.35 3.16 -0.09
C LEU A 27 6.89 3.17 0.36
N LEU A 28 5.94 2.87 -0.53
CA LEU A 28 4.53 2.71 -0.15
C LEU A 28 4.34 1.52 0.78
N VAL A 29 5.02 0.39 0.50
CA VAL A 29 4.97 -0.79 1.37
C VAL A 29 5.44 -0.43 2.78
N ARG A 30 6.66 0.12 2.93
CA ARG A 30 7.20 0.50 4.24
C ARG A 30 6.31 1.48 5.00
N ARG A 31 5.68 2.44 4.30
CA ARG A 31 4.83 3.46 4.93
C ARG A 31 3.50 2.91 5.42
N HIS A 32 2.90 1.99 4.66
CA HIS A 32 1.50 1.58 4.89
C HIS A 32 1.38 0.19 5.52
N GLN A 33 2.42 -0.64 5.50
CA GLN A 33 2.35 -2.05 5.96
C GLN A 33 1.86 -2.16 7.41
N ASP A 34 2.38 -1.36 8.34
CA ASP A 34 2.06 -1.48 9.76
C ASP A 34 0.60 -1.07 10.03
N ALA A 35 0.11 -0.05 9.32
CA ALA A 35 -1.26 0.41 9.43
C ALA A 35 -2.25 -0.62 8.87
N LEU A 36 -1.93 -1.21 7.71
CA LEU A 36 -2.74 -2.26 7.09
C LEU A 36 -2.73 -3.55 7.92
N PHE A 37 -1.57 -3.94 8.46
CA PHE A 37 -1.43 -5.11 9.30
C PHE A 37 -2.26 -4.98 10.58
N ARG A 38 -2.14 -3.87 11.31
CA ARG A 38 -2.97 -3.62 12.50
C ARG A 38 -4.46 -3.62 12.22
N HIS A 39 -4.86 -3.25 11.00
CA HIS A 39 -6.26 -3.31 10.60
C HIS A 39 -6.72 -4.74 10.33
N ALA A 40 -5.96 -5.48 9.53
CA ALA A 40 -6.27 -6.87 9.18
C ALA A 40 -6.23 -7.79 10.41
N ASP A 41 -5.22 -7.64 11.27
CA ASP A 41 -5.07 -8.41 12.52
C ASP A 41 -6.27 -8.22 13.46
N ARG A 42 -6.79 -6.98 13.56
CA ARG A 42 -8.01 -6.71 14.34
C ARG A 42 -9.26 -7.33 13.71
N MET A 43 -9.33 -7.42 12.38
CA MET A 43 -10.50 -7.96 11.69
C MET A 43 -10.53 -9.49 11.70
N LEU A 44 -9.37 -10.13 11.50
CA LEU A 44 -9.26 -11.58 11.32
C LEU A 44 -8.94 -12.31 12.64
N GLY A 45 -8.31 -11.61 13.60
CA GLY A 45 -7.89 -12.23 14.87
C GLY A 45 -6.73 -13.23 14.71
N SER A 46 -6.07 -13.25 13.56
CA SER A 46 -4.95 -14.11 13.22
C SER A 46 -3.84 -13.30 12.55
N ALA A 47 -2.66 -13.28 13.18
CA ALA A 47 -1.50 -12.55 12.66
C ALA A 47 -1.01 -13.12 11.32
N ASP A 48 -1.11 -14.44 11.12
CA ASP A 48 -0.68 -15.11 9.89
C ASP A 48 -1.61 -14.76 8.72
N GLU A 49 -2.93 -14.81 8.95
CA GLU A 49 -3.92 -14.41 7.94
C GLU A 49 -3.82 -12.90 7.63
N ALA A 50 -3.58 -12.08 8.65
CA ALA A 50 -3.37 -10.65 8.46
C ALA A 50 -2.13 -10.36 7.61
N ALA A 51 -1.03 -11.09 7.82
CA ALA A 51 0.18 -10.97 7.01
C ALA A 51 -0.09 -11.35 5.54
N ASP A 52 -0.80 -12.45 5.29
CA ASP A 52 -1.16 -12.87 3.93
C ASP A 52 -2.06 -11.84 3.23
N VAL A 53 -3.09 -11.35 3.92
CA VAL A 53 -4.01 -10.34 3.38
C VAL A 53 -3.28 -9.03 3.05
N VAL A 54 -2.39 -8.55 3.94
CA VAL A 54 -1.59 -7.35 3.66
C VAL A 54 -0.69 -7.55 2.45
N GLN A 55 -0.05 -8.71 2.33
CA GLN A 55 0.77 -9.03 1.17
C GLN A 55 -0.07 -9.01 -0.11
N ARG A 56 -1.22 -9.69 -0.12
CA ARG A 56 -2.16 -9.71 -1.26
C ARG A 56 -2.69 -8.32 -1.59
N ALA A 57 -2.92 -7.47 -0.59
CA ALA A 57 -3.34 -6.09 -0.79
C ALA A 57 -2.27 -5.28 -1.54
N PHE A 58 -1.00 -5.41 -1.16
CA PHE A 58 0.11 -4.75 -1.88
C PHE A 58 0.34 -5.33 -3.27
N VAL A 59 0.28 -6.65 -3.45
CA VAL A 59 0.38 -7.27 -4.80
C VAL A 59 -0.75 -6.78 -5.70
N THR A 60 -1.98 -6.73 -5.18
CA THR A 60 -3.15 -6.21 -5.91
C THR A 60 -3.00 -4.72 -6.19
N GLY A 61 -2.53 -3.95 -5.21
CA GLY A 61 -2.29 -2.52 -5.32
C GLY A 61 -1.24 -2.19 -6.38
N TYR A 62 -0.14 -2.96 -6.44
CA TYR A 62 0.88 -2.81 -7.47
C TYR A 62 0.32 -3.09 -8.88
N ARG A 63 -0.39 -4.22 -9.05
CA ARG A 63 -0.98 -4.61 -10.34
C ARG A 63 -2.03 -3.63 -10.85
N LYS A 64 -2.76 -2.98 -9.93
CA LYS A 64 -3.85 -2.05 -10.25
C LYS A 64 -3.47 -0.59 -10.00
N LEU A 65 -2.18 -0.27 -9.85
CA LEU A 65 -1.74 1.05 -9.41
C LEU A 65 -2.23 2.18 -10.33
N SER A 66 -2.33 1.90 -11.64
CA SER A 66 -2.87 2.83 -12.64
C SER A 66 -4.35 3.15 -12.46
N ALA A 67 -5.10 2.31 -11.73
CA ALA A 67 -6.50 2.56 -11.38
C ALA A 67 -6.66 3.46 -10.14
N CYS A 68 -5.56 3.84 -9.47
CA CYS A 68 -5.60 4.80 -8.37
C CYS A 68 -5.79 6.22 -8.93
N ALA A 69 -7.04 6.70 -8.89
CA ALA A 69 -7.42 8.01 -9.44
C ALA A 69 -6.73 9.20 -8.75
N GLU A 70 -6.44 9.07 -7.45
CA GLU A 70 -5.78 10.11 -6.65
C GLU A 70 -4.47 9.58 -6.04
N PRO A 71 -3.32 9.76 -6.70
CA PRO A 71 -2.03 9.27 -6.22
C PRO A 71 -1.66 9.69 -4.79
N ALA A 72 -2.11 10.88 -4.36
CA ALA A 72 -1.89 11.39 -3.00
C ALA A 72 -2.68 10.62 -1.92
N LYS A 73 -3.72 9.89 -2.31
CA LYS A 73 -4.57 9.08 -1.41
C LYS A 73 -4.32 7.58 -1.56
N VAL A 74 -3.18 7.18 -2.12
CA VAL A 74 -2.87 5.76 -2.34
C VAL A 74 -2.93 4.94 -1.05
N GLY A 75 -2.55 5.51 0.10
CA GLY A 75 -2.69 4.84 1.40
C GLY A 75 -4.14 4.45 1.72
N GLY A 76 -5.09 5.37 1.52
CA GLY A 76 -6.53 5.09 1.70
C GLY A 76 -7.08 4.12 0.66
N TRP A 77 -6.56 4.17 -0.56
CA TRP A 77 -6.92 3.22 -1.62
C TRP A 77 -6.42 1.80 -1.30
N LEU A 78 -5.17 1.65 -0.83
CA LEU A 78 -4.62 0.38 -0.35
C LEU A 78 -5.39 -0.16 0.86
N PHE A 79 -5.80 0.73 1.77
CA PHE A 79 -6.64 0.38 2.91
C PHE A 79 -7.97 -0.22 2.45
N ARG A 80 -8.62 0.36 1.43
CA ARG A 80 -9.86 -0.20 0.87
C ARG A 80 -9.64 -1.57 0.24
N ILE A 81 -8.52 -1.80 -0.44
CA ILE A 81 -8.18 -3.14 -0.98
C ILE A 81 -8.03 -4.14 0.17
N CYS A 82 -7.24 -3.79 1.19
CA CYS A 82 -7.00 -4.64 2.35
C CYS A 82 -8.31 -4.97 3.11
N ALA A 83 -9.14 -3.96 3.37
CA ALA A 83 -10.42 -4.13 4.07
C ALA A 83 -11.41 -5.00 3.27
N ASN A 84 -11.37 -4.96 1.93
CA ASN A 84 -12.18 -5.85 1.11
C ASN A 84 -11.66 -7.29 1.19
N LEU A 85 -10.34 -7.49 1.09
CA LEU A 85 -9.74 -8.82 1.25
C LEU A 85 -10.03 -9.42 2.64
N CYS A 86 -9.94 -8.63 3.72
CA CYS A 86 -10.31 -9.11 5.05
C CYS A 86 -11.75 -9.59 5.12
N LYS A 87 -12.69 -8.97 4.40
CA LYS A 87 -14.09 -9.40 4.36
C LYS A 87 -14.29 -10.68 3.56
N ASP A 88 -13.43 -10.96 2.59
CA ASP A 88 -13.50 -12.18 1.78
C ASP A 88 -12.99 -13.41 2.56
N GLU A 89 -12.23 -13.20 3.64
CA GLU A 89 -11.70 -14.27 4.52
C GLU A 89 -12.59 -14.57 5.75
N LEU A 90 -13.64 -13.77 6.00
CA LEU A 90 -14.61 -13.96 7.09
C LEU A 90 -15.78 -14.86 6.67
#